data_AF-A0A6L7QEZ9-F1
#
_entry.id   AF-A0A6L7QEZ9-F1
#
_cell.length_a   1.000
_cell.length_b   1.000
_cell.length_c   1.000
_cell.angle_alpha   90.00
_cell.angle_beta   90.00
_cell.angle_gamma   90.00
#
_symmetry.space_group_name_H-M   'P 1'
#
loop_
_entity.id
_entity.type
_entity.pdbx_description
1 polymer ?
#
loop_
_entity_poly.entity_id
_entity_poly.type
_entity_poly.pdbx_seq_one_letter_code
_entity_poly.pdbx_strand_id
1 'polypeptide(L)'
;MNESITQQSAALHPYLDNLQRRALIVGLVGLAATAVGCFTDVEQFFRSYLLAFTFWIGLPLGSLGILMIHHVGGGTWGFSVRRLLEAGHGPLPLLFLLSRPIHFVGLHD
;
A
#
# COMPACT_ATOMS: atom_id res chain seq x y z
N MET A 1 32.49 9.31 -5.75
CA MET A 1 31.36 9.47 -4.80
C MET A 1 30.02 9.03 -5.40
N ASN A 2 29.68 9.34 -6.66
CA ASN A 2 28.45 8.83 -7.29
C ASN A 2 28.47 7.32 -7.57
N GLU A 3 29.62 6.75 -7.99
CA GLU A 3 29.72 5.33 -8.35
C GLU A 3 29.40 4.39 -7.18
N SER A 4 29.88 4.72 -5.97
CA SER A 4 29.58 3.93 -4.76
C SER A 4 28.10 3.94 -4.39
N ILE A 5 27.39 5.06 -4.58
CA ILE A 5 25.94 5.14 -4.33
C ILE A 5 25.16 4.32 -5.36
N THR A 6 25.55 4.39 -6.63
CA THR A 6 24.90 3.59 -7.68
C THR A 6 25.13 2.09 -7.51
N GLN A 7 26.31 1.69 -7.04
CA GLN A 7 26.61 0.28 -6.73
C GLN A 7 25.83 -0.22 -5.52
N GLN A 8 25.69 0.59 -4.47
CA GLN A 8 24.84 0.24 -3.33
C GLN A 8 23.37 0.13 -3.72
N SER A 9 22.84 1.02 -4.55
CA SER A 9 21.46 0.88 -5.05
C SER A 9 21.29 -0.36 -5.92
N ALA A 10 22.25 -0.64 -6.82
CA ALA A 10 22.26 -1.83 -7.67
C ALA A 10 22.20 -3.12 -6.82
N ALA A 11 22.96 -3.16 -5.73
CA ALA A 11 23.00 -4.30 -4.81
C ALA A 11 21.69 -4.53 -4.04
N LEU A 12 20.84 -3.51 -3.87
CA LEU A 12 19.56 -3.61 -3.14
C LEU A 12 18.42 -4.19 -3.98
N HIS A 13 18.45 -4.04 -5.31
CA HIS A 13 17.40 -4.53 -6.21
C HIS A 13 17.00 -6.00 -5.97
N PRO A 14 17.91 -6.99 -5.93
CA PRO A 14 17.52 -8.38 -5.76
C PRO A 14 16.83 -8.65 -4.41
N TYR A 15 17.18 -7.91 -3.36
CA TYR A 15 16.51 -8.03 -2.06
C TYR A 15 15.08 -7.46 -2.12
N LEU A 16 14.91 -6.30 -2.76
CA LEU A 16 13.61 -5.67 -2.96
C LEU A 16 12.69 -6.52 -3.84
N ASP A 17 13.20 -7.10 -4.93
CA ASP A 17 12.44 -7.96 -5.84
C ASP A 17 11.93 -9.22 -5.13
N ASN A 18 12.78 -9.82 -4.29
CA ASN A 18 12.40 -10.97 -3.48
C ASN A 18 11.35 -10.61 -2.43
N LEU A 19 11.49 -9.46 -1.77
CA LEU A 19 10.50 -8.97 -0.80
C LEU A 19 9.17 -8.67 -1.49
N GLN A 20 9.19 -8.00 -2.63
CA GLN A 20 8.01 -7.72 -3.45
C GLN A 20 7.30 -9.01 -3.86
N ARG A 21 8.04 -10.01 -4.37
CA ARG A 21 7.46 -11.32 -4.75
C ARG A 21 6.80 -12.01 -3.55
N ARG A 22 7.48 -12.04 -2.39
CA ARG A 22 6.91 -12.65 -1.17
C ARG A 22 5.67 -11.91 -0.69
N ALA A 23 5.71 -10.58 -0.67
CA ALA A 23 4.56 -9.75 -0.30
C ALA A 23 3.36 -9.98 -1.23
N LEU A 24 3.59 -10.11 -2.55
CA LEU A 24 2.55 -10.45 -3.52
C LEU A 24 1.94 -11.83 -3.27
N ILE A 25 2.77 -12.85 -2.99
CA ILE A 25 2.28 -14.19 -2.66
C ILE A 25 1.41 -14.16 -1.39
N VAL A 26 1.89 -13.50 -0.33
CA VAL A 26 1.13 -13.36 0.92
C VAL A 26 -0.17 -12.60 0.69
N GLY A 27 -0.13 -11.52 -0.09
CA GLY A 27 -1.32 -10.75 -0.45
C GLY A 27 -2.34 -11.56 -1.25
N LEU A 28 -1.89 -12.38 -2.20
CA LEU A 28 -2.76 -13.25 -3.00
C LEU A 28 -3.41 -14.35 -2.17
N VAL A 29 -2.64 -14.96 -1.26
CA VAL A 29 -3.17 -15.94 -0.29
C VAL A 29 -4.20 -15.29 0.64
N GLY A 30 -3.90 -14.09 1.14
CA GLY A 30 -4.84 -13.31 1.95
C GLY A 30 -6.13 -12.99 1.21
N LEU A 31 -6.04 -12.56 -0.06
CA LEU A 31 -7.21 -12.30 -0.91
C LEU A 31 -8.05 -13.56 -1.14
N ALA A 32 -7.41 -14.71 -1.37
CA ALA A 32 -8.13 -15.98 -1.52
C ALA A 32 -8.87 -16.37 -0.23
N ALA A 33 -8.24 -16.21 0.94
CA ALA A 33 -8.90 -16.45 2.22
C ALA A 33 -10.08 -15.49 2.46
N THR A 34 -9.92 -14.21 2.12
CA THR A 34 -10.99 -13.20 2.20
C THR A 34 -12.15 -13.54 1.27
N ALA A 35 -11.88 -14.04 0.06
CA ALA A 35 -12.91 -14.50 -0.87
C ALA A 35 -13.72 -15.67 -0.30
N VAL A 36 -13.08 -16.62 0.40
CA VAL A 36 -13.78 -17.70 1.11
C VAL A 36 -14.68 -17.14 2.21
N GLY A 37 -14.18 -16.18 3.01
CA GLY A 37 -14.96 -15.53 4.07
C GLY A 37 -16.24 -14.86 3.58
N CYS A 38 -16.24 -14.34 2.35
CA CYS A 38 -17.42 -13.76 1.70
C CYS A 38 -18.57 -14.78 1.52
N PHE A 39 -18.27 -16.08 1.40
CA PHE A 39 -19.29 -17.12 1.23
C PHE A 39 -19.77 -17.74 2.54
N THR A 40 -19.04 -17.54 3.65
CA THR A 40 -19.39 -18.13 4.95
C THR A 40 -20.25 -17.20 5.80
N ASP A 41 -19.84 -15.93 5.92
CA ASP A 41 -20.52 -14.93 6.72
C ASP A 41 -20.24 -13.54 6.12
N VAL A 42 -21.24 -13.04 5.39
CA VAL A 42 -21.15 -11.78 4.66
C VAL A 42 -21.02 -10.58 5.61
N GLU A 43 -21.68 -10.62 6.77
CA GLU A 43 -21.63 -9.50 7.73
C GLU A 43 -20.22 -9.41 8.36
N GLN A 44 -19.70 -10.54 8.82
CA GLN A 44 -18.36 -10.60 9.40
C GLN A 44 -17.27 -10.28 8.36
N PHE A 45 -17.47 -10.69 7.10
CA PHE A 45 -16.63 -10.31 5.98
C PHE A 45 -16.55 -8.79 5.85
N PHE A 46 -17.69 -8.08 5.77
CA PHE A 46 -17.69 -6.63 5.60
C PHE A 46 -17.06 -5.88 6.78
N ARG A 47 -17.36 -6.28 8.03
CA ARG A 47 -16.75 -5.68 9.23
C ARG A 47 -15.22 -5.79 9.19
N SER A 48 -14.71 -6.98 8.89
CA SER A 48 -13.26 -7.24 8.85
C SER A 48 -12.60 -6.58 7.64
N TYR A 49 -13.28 -6.58 6.49
CA TYR A 49 -12.79 -5.98 5.25
C TYR A 49 -12.68 -4.47 5.36
N LEU A 50 -13.68 -3.80 5.93
CA LEU A 50 -13.69 -2.36 6.10
C LEU A 50 -12.59 -1.89 7.08
N LEU A 51 -12.35 -2.65 8.15
CA LEU A 51 -11.23 -2.42 9.06
C LEU A 51 -9.89 -2.48 8.31
N ALA A 52 -9.66 -3.57 7.57
CA ALA A 52 -8.43 -3.76 6.81
C ALA A 52 -8.26 -2.66 5.73
N PHE A 53 -9.31 -2.37 4.97
CA PHE A 53 -9.29 -1.33 3.95
C PHE A 53 -8.96 0.04 4.54
N THR A 54 -9.60 0.42 5.65
CA THR A 54 -9.38 1.71 6.32
C THR A 54 -7.93 1.85 6.81
N PHE A 55 -7.36 0.77 7.35
CA PHE A 55 -5.95 0.75 7.74
C PHE A 55 -5.03 0.96 6.52
N TRP A 56 -5.25 0.19 5.45
CA TRP A 56 -4.36 0.22 4.28
C TRP A 56 -4.49 1.47 3.43
N ILE A 57 -5.65 2.13 3.37
CA ILE A 57 -5.84 3.40 2.65
C ILE A 57 -5.21 4.60 3.39
N GLY A 58 -5.11 4.53 4.72
CA GLY A 58 -4.46 5.57 5.52
C GLY A 58 -2.98 5.73 5.23
N LEU A 59 -2.27 4.64 4.92
CA LEU A 59 -0.83 4.64 4.62
C LEU A 59 -0.44 5.47 3.38
N PRO A 60 -0.99 5.21 2.17
CA PRO A 60 -0.67 6.01 1.00
C PRO A 60 -1.19 7.44 1.10
N LEU A 61 -2.35 7.63 1.73
CA LEU A 61 -2.93 8.97 1.91
C LEU A 61 -2.08 9.81 2.87
N GLY A 62 -1.61 9.22 3.98
CA GLY A 62 -0.67 9.85 4.89
C GLY A 62 0.68 10.14 4.22
N SER A 63 1.16 9.22 3.37
CA SER A 63 2.40 9.42 2.60
C SER A 63 2.29 10.63 1.67
N LEU A 64 1.16 10.77 0.97
CA LEU A 64 0.83 11.94 0.16
C LEU A 64 0.73 13.21 0.99
N GLY A 65 0.03 13.18 2.14
CA GLY A 65 -0.11 14.33 3.02
C GLY A 65 1.26 14.87 3.49
N ILE A 66 2.15 13.98 3.92
CA ILE A 66 3.51 14.34 4.32
C ILE A 66 4.30 14.87 3.12
N LEU A 67 4.19 14.21 1.96
CA LEU A 67 4.87 14.65 0.73
C LEU A 67 4.44 16.07 0.30
N MET A 68 3.15 16.40 0.44
CA MET A 68 2.63 17.74 0.16
C MET A 68 3.17 18.78 1.15
N ILE A 69 3.25 18.45 2.44
CA ILE A 69 3.87 19.33 3.45
C ILE A 69 5.33 19.63 3.08
N HIS A 70 6.08 18.63 2.64
CA HIS A 70 7.46 18.83 2.18
C HIS A 70 7.57 19.74 0.96
N HIS A 71 6.64 19.63 0.00
CA HIS A 71 6.62 20.48 -1.19
C HIS A 71 6.32 21.95 -0.84
N VAL A 72 5.42 22.19 0.12
CA VAL A 72 5.05 23.55 0.54
C VAL A 72 6.08 24.16 1.49
N GLY A 73 6.62 23.37 2.42
CA GLY A 73 7.51 23.85 3.48
C GLY A 73 8.96 24.13 3.06
N GLY A 74 9.38 23.73 1.85
CA GLY A 74 10.70 24.11 1.29
C GLY A 74 11.94 23.59 2.02
N GLY A 75 11.81 22.67 2.98
CA GLY A 75 12.91 22.20 3.83
C GLY A 75 13.59 20.91 3.34
N THR A 76 14.92 20.87 3.40
CA THR A 76 15.76 19.70 3.02
C THR A 76 15.68 18.52 3.97
N TRP A 77 15.09 18.68 5.16
CA TRP A 77 14.95 17.64 6.19
C TRP A 77 14.16 16.41 5.72
N GLY A 78 13.31 16.57 4.69
CA GLY A 78 12.55 15.46 4.08
C GLY A 78 13.28 14.64 3.03
N PHE A 79 14.49 15.03 2.60
CA PHE A 79 15.13 14.44 1.42
C PHE A 79 15.35 12.92 1.57
N SER A 80 15.73 12.46 2.76
CA SER A 80 15.98 11.04 3.04
C SER A 80 14.70 10.19 2.99
N VAL A 81 13.55 10.73 3.38
CA VAL A 81 12.27 10.01 3.42
C VAL A 81 11.45 10.20 2.14
N ARG A 82 11.78 11.20 1.32
CA ARG A 82 11.03 11.56 0.12
C ARG A 82 10.83 10.40 -0.84
N ARG A 83 11.89 9.63 -1.13
CA ARG A 83 11.82 8.46 -2.02
C ARG A 83 10.88 7.37 -1.49
N LEU A 84 10.82 7.21 -0.16
CA LEU A 84 9.93 6.24 0.48
C LEU A 84 8.47 6.73 0.43
N LEU A 85 8.23 8.03 0.65
CA LEU A 85 6.90 8.64 0.55
C LEU A 85 6.37 8.65 -0.90
N GLU A 86 7.23 8.90 -1.88
CA GLU A 86 6.93 8.76 -3.31
C GLU A 86 6.60 7.30 -3.67
N ALA A 87 7.33 6.31 -3.14
CA ALA A 87 6.94 4.91 -3.32
C ALA A 87 5.61 4.58 -2.60
N GLY A 88 5.35 5.22 -1.45
CA GLY A 88 4.22 4.96 -0.56
C GLY A 88 2.84 5.23 -1.16
N HIS A 89 2.72 6.08 -2.18
CA HIS A 89 1.45 6.30 -2.89
C HIS A 89 1.18 5.29 -4.02
N GLY A 90 2.18 4.47 -4.40
CA GLY A 90 2.06 3.46 -5.45
C GLY A 90 0.90 2.47 -5.30
N PRO A 91 0.49 2.06 -4.07
CA PRO A 91 -0.66 1.19 -3.86
C PRO A 91 -2.04 1.83 -4.12
N LEU A 92 -2.14 3.15 -4.34
CA LEU A 92 -3.45 3.82 -4.50
C LEU A 92 -4.34 3.24 -5.60
N PRO A 93 -3.85 2.96 -6.84
CA PRO A 93 -4.69 2.37 -7.88
C PRO A 93 -5.20 0.98 -7.50
N LEU A 94 -4.39 0.19 -6.77
CA LEU A 94 -4.77 -1.12 -6.29
C LEU A 94 -5.84 -1.01 -5.19
N LEU A 95 -5.68 -0.06 -4.25
CA LEU A 95 -6.67 0.17 -3.20
C LEU A 95 -7.99 0.72 -3.76
N PHE A 96 -7.93 1.54 -4.82
CA PHE A 96 -9.13 1.94 -5.56
C PHE A 96 -9.86 0.74 -6.18
N LEU A 97 -9.14 -0.25 -6.71
CA LEU A 97 -9.76 -1.49 -7.18
C LEU A 97 -10.37 -2.30 -6.02
N LEU A 98 -9.69 -2.34 -4.87
CA LEU A 98 -10.13 -3.03 -3.66
C LEU A 98 -11.28 -2.31 -2.94
N SER A 99 -11.61 -1.06 -3.25
CA SER A 99 -12.80 -0.42 -2.65
C SER A 99 -14.11 -0.94 -3.25
N ARG A 100 -14.07 -1.62 -4.41
CA ARG A 100 -15.27 -2.09 -5.13
C ARG A 100 -16.24 -2.91 -4.28
N PRO A 101 -15.83 -3.92 -3.48
CA PRO A 101 -16.76 -4.69 -2.65
C PRO A 101 -17.55 -3.82 -1.67
N ILE A 102 -16.92 -2.78 -1.11
CA ILE A 102 -17.57 -1.86 -0.16
C ILE A 102 -18.65 -1.05 -0.89
N HIS A 103 -18.34 -0.50 -2.06
CA HIS A 103 -19.26 0.40 -2.77
C HIS A 103 -20.41 -0.31 -3.48
N PHE A 104 -20.17 -1.49 -4.07
CA PHE A 104 -21.17 -2.17 -4.89
C PHE A 104 -22.03 -3.16 -4.10
N VAL A 105 -21.47 -3.81 -3.08
CA VAL A 105 -22.16 -4.89 -2.35
C VAL A 105 -22.58 -4.42 -0.95
N GLY A 106 -21.69 -3.74 -0.21
CA GLY A 106 -21.98 -3.34 1.18
C GLY A 106 -22.88 -2.11 1.36
N LEU A 107 -23.17 -1.32 0.31
CA LEU A 107 -24.04 -0.13 0.39
C LEU A 107 -25.50 -0.42 -0.01
N HIS A 108 -25.79 -1.62 -0.50
CA HIS A 108 -27.10 -1.99 -1.06
C HIS A 108 -27.97 -2.84 -0.11
N ASP A 109 -27.47 -3.15 1.09
CA ASP A 109 -28.19 -3.76 2.21
C ASP A 109 -28.42 -2.72 3.32
#